data_AF-A0A973X9Y9-F1
#
_entry.id   AF-A0A973X9Y9-F1
#
_cell.length_a   1.000
_cell.length_b   1.000
_cell.length_c   1.000
_cell.angle_alpha   90.00
_cell.angle_beta   90.00
_cell.angle_gamma   90.00
#
_symmetry.space_group_name_H-M   'P 1'
#
loop_
_entity.id
_entity.type
_entity.pdbx_description
1 polymer ?
#
loop_
_entity_poly.entity_id
_entity_poly.type
_entity_poly.pdbx_seq_one_letter_code
_entity_poly.pdbx_strand_id
1 'polypeptide(L)'
;AKKAARQAYQQELNRLQREAATRHLLRALYSPAQVQEQMTWFWMNHFSVHQGKSNLRAMLGDYEDSAVRAHALGKFRDLLGAVATHPAMLRYLDNDQNAAGRINENFARELMELHTLGVDGGYSQRDVQELARVLTGVGVRVASGDAGVKKELQAYYVHRGLFEFNPARHDFGDKQLLGQPLKGRGMDEVDAALDRLAAHPATARFISRKLALYWLNDTPPAALVERMAQRFASSQGDIASTLETLFNAPEFATA
;
A
#
# COMPACT_ATOMS: atom_id res chain seq x y z
N ALA A 1 -21.82 -32.98 -0.95
CA ALA A 1 -20.53 -32.50 -0.41
C ALA A 1 -20.10 -31.13 -0.98
N LYS A 2 -19.80 -30.99 -2.28
CA LYS A 2 -19.23 -29.75 -2.87
C LYS A 2 -20.08 -28.47 -2.67
N LYS A 3 -21.41 -28.56 -2.83
CA LYS A 3 -22.32 -27.40 -2.62
C LYS A 3 -22.33 -26.95 -1.16
N ALA A 4 -22.43 -27.90 -0.23
CA ALA A 4 -22.39 -27.61 1.21
C ALA A 4 -21.05 -27.01 1.64
N ALA A 5 -19.92 -27.54 1.15
CA ALA A 5 -18.59 -26.98 1.41
C ALA A 5 -18.44 -25.54 0.88
N ARG A 6 -18.93 -25.27 -0.35
CA ARG A 6 -18.95 -23.91 -0.91
C ARG A 6 -19.81 -22.96 -0.08
N GLN A 7 -20.98 -23.42 0.39
CA GLN A 7 -21.87 -22.62 1.22
C GLN A 7 -21.22 -22.28 2.57
N ALA A 8 -20.63 -23.27 3.25
CA ALA A 8 -19.91 -23.07 4.51
C ALA A 8 -18.74 -22.08 4.35
N TYR A 9 -17.96 -22.22 3.26
CA TYR A 9 -16.89 -21.29 2.94
C TYR A 9 -17.39 -19.85 2.76
N GLN A 10 -18.50 -19.65 2.03
CA GLN A 10 -19.08 -18.31 1.84
C GLN A 10 -19.65 -17.72 3.14
N GLN A 11 -20.27 -18.54 3.99
CA GLN A 11 -20.75 -18.12 5.30
C GLN A 11 -19.61 -17.66 6.19
N GLU A 12 -18.48 -18.37 6.16
CA GLU A 12 -17.29 -18.02 6.92
C GLU A 12 -16.66 -16.70 6.44
N LEU A 13 -16.53 -16.51 5.13
CA LEU A 13 -16.07 -15.23 4.57
C LEU A 13 -16.99 -14.07 4.99
N ASN A 14 -18.31 -14.28 5.01
CA ASN A 14 -19.26 -13.26 5.46
C ASN A 14 -19.13 -12.97 6.97
N ARG A 15 -18.82 -13.99 7.79
CA ARG A 15 -18.55 -13.81 9.22
C ARG A 15 -17.31 -12.94 9.43
N LEU A 16 -16.19 -13.27 8.80
CA LEU A 16 -14.93 -12.51 8.90
C LEU A 16 -15.08 -11.06 8.42
N GLN A 17 -15.81 -10.84 7.33
CA GLN A 17 -16.14 -9.50 6.86
C GLN A 17 -16.91 -8.69 7.93
N ARG A 18 -17.96 -9.28 8.52
CA ARG A 18 -18.74 -8.62 9.57
C ARG A 18 -17.87 -8.32 10.79
N GLU A 19 -17.00 -9.23 11.19
CA GLU A 19 -16.10 -9.02 12.32
C GLU A 19 -15.12 -7.87 12.08
N ALA A 20 -14.54 -7.77 10.88
CA ALA A 20 -13.69 -6.64 10.51
C ALA A 20 -14.48 -5.31 10.61
N ALA A 21 -15.66 -5.25 9.99
CA ALA A 21 -16.51 -4.06 10.03
C ALA A 21 -16.95 -3.68 11.47
N THR A 22 -17.35 -4.65 12.28
CA THR A 22 -17.73 -4.42 13.68
C THR A 22 -16.53 -3.91 14.49
N ARG A 23 -15.34 -4.51 14.32
CA ARG A 23 -14.12 -4.07 15.01
C ARG A 23 -13.76 -2.64 14.65
N HIS A 24 -13.81 -2.28 13.37
CA HIS A 24 -13.58 -0.92 12.90
C HIS A 24 -14.52 0.08 13.58
N LEU A 25 -15.83 -0.20 13.57
CA LEU A 25 -16.84 0.65 14.21
C LEU A 25 -16.63 0.79 15.72
N LEU A 26 -16.33 -0.31 16.42
CA LEU A 26 -16.08 -0.26 17.86
C LEU A 26 -14.84 0.58 18.19
N ARG A 27 -13.79 0.51 17.38
CA ARG A 27 -12.60 1.36 17.57
C ARG A 27 -12.89 2.82 17.27
N ALA A 28 -13.59 3.12 16.18
CA ALA A 28 -13.99 4.47 15.85
C ALA A 28 -14.80 5.12 16.99
N LEU A 29 -15.70 4.36 17.63
CA LEU A 29 -16.54 4.86 18.72
C LEU A 29 -15.85 4.93 20.08
N TYR A 30 -15.00 3.95 20.42
CA TYR A 30 -14.56 3.74 21.80
C TYR A 30 -13.04 3.79 22.00
N SER A 31 -12.22 3.88 20.94
CA SER A 31 -10.77 3.98 21.09
C SER A 31 -10.40 5.32 21.76
N PRO A 32 -9.49 5.32 22.75
CA PRO A 32 -8.94 6.58 23.27
C PRO A 32 -8.00 7.27 22.27
N ALA A 33 -7.56 6.57 21.21
CA ALA A 33 -6.64 7.08 20.19
C ALA A 33 -7.39 7.57 18.94
N GLN A 34 -8.30 8.53 19.10
CA GLN A 34 -9.23 8.95 18.04
C GLN A 34 -8.54 9.42 16.74
N VAL A 35 -7.45 10.17 16.83
CA VAL A 35 -6.68 10.60 15.64
C VAL A 35 -6.14 9.39 14.87
N GLN A 36 -5.69 8.34 15.56
CA GLN A 36 -5.23 7.12 14.90
C GLN A 36 -6.36 6.41 14.16
N GLU A 37 -7.58 6.35 14.73
CA GLU A 37 -8.71 5.70 14.07
C GLU A 37 -9.22 6.51 12.86
N GLN A 38 -9.25 7.84 12.96
CA GLN A 38 -9.56 8.71 11.80
C GLN A 38 -8.51 8.53 10.69
N MET A 39 -7.23 8.46 11.05
CA MET A 39 -6.17 8.18 10.08
C MET A 39 -6.25 6.77 9.51
N THR A 40 -6.65 5.78 10.30
CA THR A 40 -6.90 4.42 9.80
C THR A 40 -8.01 4.43 8.76
N TRP A 41 -9.11 5.14 9.00
CA TRP A 41 -10.19 5.33 8.02
C TRP A 41 -9.70 6.03 6.74
N PHE A 42 -8.97 7.14 6.90
CA PHE A 42 -8.36 7.87 5.78
C PHE A 42 -7.49 6.96 4.91
N TRP A 43 -6.62 6.17 5.52
CA TRP A 43 -5.74 5.26 4.80
C TRP A 43 -6.47 4.06 4.19
N MET A 44 -7.52 3.54 4.83
CA MET A 44 -8.38 2.50 4.25
C MET A 44 -9.14 3.00 3.01
N ASN A 45 -9.40 4.32 2.93
CA ASN A 45 -9.92 4.94 1.71
C ASN A 45 -8.82 5.17 0.67
N HIS A 46 -7.63 5.63 1.10
CA HIS A 46 -6.50 5.89 0.22
C HIS A 46 -5.95 4.62 -0.45
N PHE A 47 -5.77 3.55 0.33
CA PHE A 47 -5.29 2.24 -0.10
C PHE A 47 -6.44 1.23 -0.14
N SER A 48 -7.53 1.61 -0.82
CA SER A 48 -8.77 0.84 -0.78
C SER A 48 -8.64 -0.55 -1.42
N VAL A 49 -9.36 -1.51 -0.85
CA VAL A 49 -9.53 -2.86 -1.41
C VAL A 49 -11.01 -3.23 -1.46
N HIS A 50 -11.45 -3.92 -2.51
CA HIS A 50 -12.84 -4.32 -2.65
C HIS A 50 -13.10 -5.72 -2.10
N GLN A 51 -13.91 -5.81 -1.04
CA GLN A 51 -14.28 -7.07 -0.38
C GLN A 51 -14.92 -8.13 -1.30
N GLY A 52 -15.61 -7.71 -2.36
CA GLY A 52 -16.25 -8.63 -3.33
C GLY A 52 -15.25 -9.33 -4.25
N LYS A 53 -13.99 -8.88 -4.30
CA LYS A 53 -12.96 -9.50 -5.15
C LYS A 53 -12.39 -10.75 -4.47
N SER A 54 -12.39 -11.87 -5.19
CA SER A 54 -11.73 -13.13 -4.77
C SER A 54 -12.11 -13.58 -3.34
N ASN A 55 -11.12 -13.91 -2.52
CA ASN A 55 -11.23 -14.29 -1.12
C ASN A 55 -10.82 -13.17 -0.16
N LEU A 56 -10.83 -11.90 -0.60
CA LEU A 56 -10.32 -10.77 0.18
C LEU A 56 -11.00 -10.62 1.54
N ARG A 57 -12.28 -11.01 1.66
CA ARG A 57 -13.02 -11.04 2.94
C ARG A 57 -12.27 -11.76 4.07
N ALA A 58 -11.44 -12.75 3.77
CA ALA A 58 -10.63 -13.44 4.77
C ALA A 58 -9.43 -12.62 5.28
N MET A 59 -9.01 -11.60 4.53
CA MET A 59 -7.79 -10.83 4.76
C MET A 59 -8.08 -9.40 5.22
N LEU A 60 -9.34 -8.93 5.16
CA LEU A 60 -9.67 -7.52 5.46
C LEU A 60 -9.31 -7.10 6.88
N GLY A 61 -9.64 -7.94 7.87
CA GLY A 61 -9.35 -7.63 9.26
C GLY A 61 -7.84 -7.57 9.55
N ASP A 62 -7.05 -8.44 8.90
CA ASP A 62 -5.59 -8.41 9.00
C ASP A 62 -5.01 -7.20 8.24
N TYR A 63 -5.51 -6.90 7.04
CA TYR A 63 -5.10 -5.73 6.25
C TYR A 63 -5.27 -4.42 7.02
N GLU A 64 -6.45 -4.23 7.63
CA GLU A 64 -6.69 -3.06 8.47
C GLU A 64 -5.73 -3.04 9.66
N ASP A 65 -5.53 -4.16 10.35
CA ASP A 65 -4.76 -4.19 11.60
C ASP A 65 -3.25 -4.08 11.40
N SER A 66 -2.68 -4.95 10.56
CA SER A 66 -1.23 -5.14 10.43
C SER A 66 -0.60 -4.22 9.39
N ALA A 67 -1.32 -3.87 8.31
CA ALA A 67 -0.79 -2.97 7.29
C ALA A 67 -1.16 -1.51 7.56
N VAL A 68 -2.44 -1.22 7.80
CA VAL A 68 -2.91 0.18 7.83
C VAL A 68 -2.84 0.79 9.22
N ARG A 69 -3.59 0.25 10.19
CA ARG A 69 -3.75 0.83 11.54
C ARG A 69 -2.45 0.87 12.31
N ALA A 70 -1.60 -0.16 12.18
CA ALA A 70 -0.28 -0.22 12.80
C ALA A 70 0.64 0.93 12.36
N HIS A 71 0.46 1.45 11.14
CA HIS A 71 1.31 2.50 10.56
C HIS A 71 0.59 3.84 10.36
N ALA A 72 -0.65 3.98 10.85
CA ALA A 72 -1.53 5.10 10.50
C ALA A 72 -0.97 6.50 10.82
N LEU A 73 -0.10 6.60 11.83
CA LEU A 73 0.59 7.83 12.23
C LEU A 73 2.13 7.76 12.09
N GLY A 74 2.65 6.64 11.58
CA GLY A 74 4.09 6.38 11.46
C GLY A 74 4.72 6.99 10.22
N LYS A 75 5.81 6.38 9.73
CA LYS A 75 6.42 6.78 8.46
C LYS A 75 5.59 6.28 7.28
N PHE A 76 5.35 7.15 6.31
CA PHE A 76 4.61 6.82 5.09
C PHE A 76 5.26 5.67 4.32
N ARG A 77 6.60 5.59 4.30
CA ARG A 77 7.32 4.48 3.64
C ARG A 77 7.03 3.13 4.28
N ASP A 78 6.85 3.07 5.59
CA ASP A 78 6.52 1.83 6.30
C ASP A 78 5.09 1.40 5.96
N LEU A 79 4.15 2.35 6.01
CA LEU A 79 2.76 2.12 5.58
C LEU A 79 2.69 1.64 4.11
N LEU A 80 3.39 2.33 3.21
CA LEU A 80 3.42 1.99 1.79
C LEU A 80 3.98 0.58 1.56
N GLY A 81 5.06 0.20 2.25
CA GLY A 81 5.64 -1.14 2.15
C GLY A 81 4.74 -2.22 2.74
N ALA A 82 4.11 -1.94 3.89
CA ALA A 82 3.16 -2.85 4.51
C ALA A 82 1.97 -3.12 3.59
N VAL A 83 1.39 -2.07 2.99
CA VAL A 83 0.31 -2.19 2.00
C VAL A 83 0.79 -2.91 0.75
N ALA A 84 1.93 -2.52 0.18
CA ALA A 84 2.38 -3.03 -1.10
C ALA A 84 2.77 -4.52 -1.06
N THR A 85 3.08 -5.03 0.12
CA THR A 85 3.37 -6.46 0.35
C THR A 85 2.22 -7.20 1.00
N HIS A 86 1.10 -6.53 1.32
CA HIS A 86 -0.03 -7.20 1.94
C HIS A 86 -0.77 -8.09 0.93
N PRO A 87 -1.08 -9.37 1.27
CA PRO A 87 -1.81 -10.28 0.39
C PRO A 87 -3.14 -9.73 -0.14
N ALA A 88 -3.88 -8.97 0.68
CA ALA A 88 -5.12 -8.34 0.25
C ALA A 88 -4.92 -7.38 -0.93
N MET A 89 -3.90 -6.51 -0.87
CA MET A 89 -3.59 -5.54 -1.92
C MET A 89 -3.05 -6.24 -3.18
N LEU A 90 -2.12 -7.18 -3.00
CA LEU A 90 -1.53 -7.95 -4.11
C LEU A 90 -2.58 -8.72 -4.92
N ARG A 91 -3.60 -9.28 -4.25
CA ARG A 91 -4.74 -9.93 -4.93
C ARG A 91 -5.78 -8.95 -5.45
N TYR A 92 -5.96 -7.82 -4.77
CA TYR A 92 -6.90 -6.80 -5.22
C TYR A 92 -6.47 -6.21 -6.56
N LEU A 93 -5.17 -6.03 -6.76
CA LEU A 93 -4.61 -5.41 -7.97
C LEU A 93 -3.96 -6.42 -8.92
N ASP A 94 -4.22 -7.71 -8.71
CA ASP A 94 -3.78 -8.84 -9.55
C ASP A 94 -2.26 -8.90 -9.75
N ASN A 95 -1.46 -8.37 -8.81
CA ASN A 95 0.00 -8.51 -8.86
C ASN A 95 0.45 -9.94 -8.54
N ASP A 96 -0.40 -10.74 -7.87
CA ASP A 96 -0.16 -12.18 -7.73
C ASP A 96 -0.11 -12.92 -9.08
N GLN A 97 -0.61 -12.32 -10.16
CA GLN A 97 -0.49 -12.78 -11.55
C GLN A 97 0.68 -12.14 -12.32
N ASN A 98 1.34 -11.12 -11.78
CA ASN A 98 2.44 -10.43 -12.43
C ASN A 98 3.71 -11.30 -12.42
N ALA A 99 4.31 -11.52 -13.58
CA ALA A 99 5.51 -12.33 -13.73
C ALA A 99 6.35 -11.90 -14.94
N ALA A 100 7.63 -12.23 -14.92
CA ALA A 100 8.51 -12.11 -16.08
C ALA A 100 7.88 -12.84 -17.29
N GLY A 101 7.82 -12.17 -18.43
CA GLY A 101 7.14 -12.68 -19.64
C GLY A 101 5.61 -12.58 -19.64
N ARG A 102 5.00 -12.15 -18.53
CA ARG A 102 3.55 -11.89 -18.39
C ARG A 102 3.31 -10.71 -17.45
N ILE A 103 3.71 -9.53 -17.91
CA ILE A 103 3.63 -8.29 -17.12
C ILE A 103 2.17 -7.87 -16.91
N ASN A 104 1.84 -7.51 -15.67
CA ASN A 104 0.60 -6.84 -15.31
C ASN A 104 0.93 -5.46 -14.71
N GLU A 105 0.56 -4.39 -15.41
CA GLU A 105 0.85 -3.02 -15.00
C GLU A 105 -0.09 -2.45 -13.94
N ASN A 106 -1.23 -3.11 -13.64
CA ASN A 106 -2.29 -2.48 -12.85
C ASN A 106 -1.80 -2.01 -11.48
N PHE A 107 -1.11 -2.89 -10.74
CA PHE A 107 -0.62 -2.52 -9.42
C PHE A 107 0.46 -1.43 -9.49
N ALA A 108 1.39 -1.50 -10.46
CA ALA A 108 2.40 -0.47 -10.65
C ALA A 108 1.77 0.91 -10.96
N ARG A 109 0.76 0.93 -11.83
CA ARG A 109 0.02 2.15 -12.18
C ARG A 109 -0.64 2.75 -10.96
N GLU A 110 -1.42 1.98 -10.22
CA GLU A 110 -2.11 2.49 -9.02
C GLU A 110 -1.13 2.90 -7.93
N LEU A 111 -0.02 2.18 -7.77
CA LEU A 111 1.02 2.52 -6.80
C LEU A 111 1.63 3.91 -7.09
N MET A 112 1.82 4.26 -8.36
CA MET A 112 2.31 5.59 -8.76
C MET A 112 1.20 6.63 -8.75
N GLU A 113 0.05 6.32 -9.35
CA GLU A 113 -1.03 7.28 -9.63
C GLU A 113 -1.88 7.60 -8.39
N LEU A 114 -2.37 6.56 -7.71
CA LEU A 114 -3.38 6.70 -6.67
C LEU A 114 -2.79 6.71 -5.27
N HIS A 115 -1.68 5.98 -5.10
CA HIS A 115 -1.08 5.74 -3.80
C HIS A 115 0.11 6.64 -3.48
N THR A 116 0.80 7.22 -4.48
CA THR A 116 2.02 8.00 -4.23
C THR A 116 2.09 9.32 -4.97
N LEU A 117 2.42 9.35 -6.26
CA LEU A 117 2.81 10.56 -6.98
C LEU A 117 1.61 11.43 -7.37
N GLY A 118 0.41 10.85 -7.45
CA GLY A 118 -0.75 11.51 -8.04
C GLY A 118 -0.74 11.40 -9.57
N VAL A 119 -1.89 11.56 -10.22
CA VAL A 119 -2.03 11.48 -11.69
C VAL A 119 -1.12 12.44 -12.46
N ASP A 120 -0.88 13.64 -11.92
CA ASP A 120 0.02 14.64 -12.50
C ASP A 120 1.42 14.62 -11.84
N GLY A 121 1.81 13.46 -11.28
CA GLY A 121 3.02 13.29 -10.47
C GLY A 121 4.34 13.32 -11.22
N GLY A 122 4.32 13.54 -12.54
CA GLY A 122 5.52 13.69 -13.38
C GLY A 122 6.20 12.38 -13.78
N TYR A 123 5.50 11.24 -13.69
CA TYR A 123 5.99 9.97 -14.20
C TYR A 123 5.49 9.69 -15.62
N SER A 124 6.23 8.85 -16.34
CA SER A 124 5.90 8.42 -17.69
C SER A 124 5.23 7.03 -17.69
N GLN A 125 4.60 6.67 -18.81
CA GLN A 125 4.13 5.30 -19.04
C GLN A 125 5.28 4.28 -18.96
N ARG A 126 6.51 4.69 -19.32
CA ARG A 126 7.69 3.83 -19.16
C ARG A 126 7.98 3.54 -17.70
N ASP A 127 7.82 4.51 -16.81
CA ASP A 127 8.04 4.29 -15.38
C ASP A 127 7.04 3.27 -14.80
N VAL A 128 5.79 3.30 -15.27
CA VAL A 128 4.77 2.29 -14.92
C VAL A 128 5.21 0.90 -15.38
N GLN A 129 5.71 0.76 -16.61
CA GLN A 129 6.23 -0.51 -17.14
C GLN A 129 7.42 -1.01 -16.34
N GLU A 130 8.36 -0.14 -16.01
CA GLU A 130 9.58 -0.50 -15.29
C GLU A 130 9.25 -0.87 -13.83
N LEU A 131 8.32 -0.18 -13.19
CA LEU A 131 7.81 -0.57 -11.86
C LEU A 131 7.03 -1.88 -11.92
N ALA A 132 6.26 -2.14 -12.99
CA ALA A 132 5.59 -3.42 -13.18
C ALA A 132 6.60 -4.57 -13.32
N ARG A 133 7.74 -4.33 -13.97
CA ARG A 133 8.87 -5.29 -14.00
C ARG A 133 9.47 -5.49 -12.61
N VAL A 134 9.69 -4.43 -11.83
CA VAL A 134 10.17 -4.52 -10.43
C VAL A 134 9.24 -5.42 -9.60
N LEU A 135 7.93 -5.28 -9.77
CA LEU A 135 6.93 -5.99 -8.97
C LEU A 135 6.67 -7.44 -9.43
N THR A 136 7.35 -7.93 -10.46
CA THR A 136 7.20 -9.33 -10.90
C THR A 136 7.62 -10.30 -9.82
N GLY A 137 6.86 -11.39 -9.63
CA GLY A 137 7.15 -12.40 -8.61
C GLY A 137 6.73 -12.02 -7.19
N VAL A 138 6.38 -10.76 -6.92
CA VAL A 138 5.74 -10.33 -5.66
C VAL A 138 4.28 -10.75 -5.68
N GLY A 139 3.85 -11.64 -4.79
CA GLY A 139 2.53 -12.23 -4.87
C GLY A 139 2.08 -12.96 -3.61
N VAL A 140 1.15 -13.88 -3.80
CA VAL A 140 0.48 -14.60 -2.72
C VAL A 140 0.58 -16.10 -2.93
N ARG A 141 0.99 -16.81 -1.87
CA ARG A 141 0.99 -18.27 -1.82
C ARG A 141 0.07 -18.76 -0.72
N VAL A 142 -0.93 -19.56 -1.09
CA VAL A 142 -1.88 -20.21 -0.17
C VAL A 142 -1.52 -21.68 0.08
N ALA A 143 -0.68 -22.27 -0.78
CA ALA A 143 -0.31 -23.68 -0.68
C ALA A 143 0.68 -23.93 0.47
N SER A 144 0.39 -24.93 1.29
CA SER A 144 1.31 -25.47 2.28
C SER A 144 2.33 -26.40 1.61
N GLY A 145 3.56 -26.43 2.13
CA GLY A 145 4.64 -27.29 1.62
C GLY A 145 5.66 -26.54 0.78
N ASP A 146 6.61 -27.28 0.23
CA ASP A 146 7.75 -26.75 -0.53
C ASP A 146 7.28 -25.94 -1.75
N ALA A 147 7.90 -24.78 -1.96
CA ALA A 147 7.67 -23.94 -3.12
C ALA A 147 8.35 -24.47 -4.40
N GLY A 148 9.24 -25.45 -4.28
CA GLY A 148 9.96 -26.04 -5.41
C GLY A 148 10.91 -25.03 -6.06
N VAL A 149 11.42 -24.09 -5.26
CA VAL A 149 12.36 -23.07 -5.73
C VAL A 149 13.70 -23.74 -6.00
N LYS A 150 14.29 -23.44 -7.15
CA LYS A 150 15.61 -23.98 -7.52
C LYS A 150 16.68 -23.50 -6.54
N LYS A 151 17.65 -24.35 -6.24
CA LYS A 151 18.70 -24.09 -5.23
C LYS A 151 19.42 -22.77 -5.45
N GLU A 152 19.70 -22.42 -6.70
CA GLU A 152 20.37 -21.18 -7.10
C GLU A 152 19.54 -19.91 -6.86
N LEU A 153 18.21 -20.03 -6.75
CA LEU A 153 17.30 -18.92 -6.49
C LEU A 153 16.87 -18.84 -5.02
N GLN A 154 17.25 -19.82 -4.20
CA GLN A 154 16.79 -19.93 -2.81
C GLN A 154 17.16 -18.69 -1.97
N ALA A 155 18.30 -18.06 -2.26
CA ALA A 155 18.76 -16.85 -1.56
C ALA A 155 17.84 -15.64 -1.77
N TYR A 156 17.07 -15.61 -2.87
CA TYR A 156 16.14 -14.52 -3.17
C TYR A 156 14.71 -14.83 -2.71
N TYR A 157 14.40 -16.08 -2.35
CA TYR A 157 13.04 -16.47 -2.01
C TYR A 157 12.60 -15.89 -0.67
N VAL A 158 11.43 -15.26 -0.65
CA VAL A 158 10.82 -14.73 0.58
C VAL A 158 9.43 -15.31 0.75
N HIS A 159 9.13 -15.82 1.94
CA HIS A 159 7.80 -16.30 2.30
C HIS A 159 7.45 -15.88 3.74
N ARG A 160 6.34 -15.13 3.89
CA ARG A 160 5.88 -14.61 5.18
C ARG A 160 4.35 -14.70 5.25
N GLY A 161 3.84 -15.68 5.99
CA GLY A 161 2.40 -15.94 5.98
C GLY A 161 1.91 -16.25 4.56
N LEU A 162 0.99 -15.45 4.04
CA LEU A 162 0.50 -15.60 2.66
C LEU A 162 1.34 -14.82 1.63
N PHE A 163 2.19 -13.89 2.06
CA PHE A 163 3.08 -13.16 1.15
C PHE A 163 4.18 -14.06 0.61
N GLU A 164 4.44 -13.96 -0.69
CA GLU A 164 5.54 -14.63 -1.36
C GLU A 164 6.25 -13.67 -2.31
N PHE A 165 7.58 -13.66 -2.30
CA PHE A 165 8.35 -13.25 -3.45
C PHE A 165 8.94 -14.51 -4.11
N ASN A 166 8.49 -14.81 -5.31
CA ASN A 166 8.94 -15.96 -6.09
C ASN A 166 9.98 -15.54 -7.14
N PRO A 167 11.27 -15.80 -6.91
CA PRO A 167 12.34 -15.38 -7.80
C PRO A 167 12.27 -16.06 -9.17
N ALA A 168 11.66 -17.25 -9.28
CA ALA A 168 11.50 -17.91 -10.58
C ALA A 168 10.50 -17.18 -11.50
N ARG A 169 9.70 -16.27 -10.93
CA ARG A 169 8.74 -15.42 -11.66
C ARG A 169 9.22 -13.98 -11.83
N HIS A 170 10.39 -13.64 -11.32
CA HIS A 170 10.89 -12.27 -11.29
C HIS A 170 11.77 -11.95 -12.50
N ASP A 171 11.65 -10.72 -13.01
CA ASP A 171 12.54 -10.16 -14.03
C ASP A 171 13.77 -9.57 -13.35
N PHE A 172 14.90 -10.26 -13.39
CA PHE A 172 16.19 -9.79 -12.84
C PHE A 172 16.94 -8.82 -13.76
N GLY A 173 16.37 -8.41 -14.89
CA GLY A 173 16.99 -7.40 -15.74
C GLY A 173 17.09 -6.05 -15.02
N ASP A 174 18.12 -5.28 -15.32
CA ASP A 174 18.23 -3.90 -14.87
C ASP A 174 17.04 -3.07 -15.40
N LYS A 175 16.64 -2.08 -14.60
CA LYS A 175 15.45 -1.25 -14.83
C LYS A 175 15.82 0.21 -14.69
N GLN A 176 14.95 1.08 -15.21
CA GLN A 176 15.02 2.52 -14.96
C GLN A 176 13.68 2.99 -14.44
N LEU A 177 13.66 3.47 -13.21
CA LEU A 177 12.46 4.05 -12.61
C LEU A 177 12.70 5.54 -12.43
N LEU A 178 11.74 6.41 -12.72
CA LEU A 178 11.80 7.86 -12.48
C LEU A 178 13.12 8.53 -12.89
N GLY A 179 13.72 8.08 -14.00
CA GLY A 179 14.99 8.59 -14.54
C GLY A 179 16.28 8.20 -13.78
N GLN A 180 16.26 7.21 -12.88
CA GLN A 180 17.50 6.67 -12.29
C GLN A 180 17.51 5.14 -12.36
N PRO A 181 18.69 4.52 -12.50
CA PRO A 181 18.81 3.07 -12.64
C PRO A 181 18.43 2.31 -11.36
N LEU A 182 17.87 1.12 -11.55
CA LEU A 182 17.66 0.10 -10.53
C LEU A 182 18.30 -1.21 -10.99
N LYS A 183 19.10 -1.81 -10.11
CA LYS A 183 19.79 -3.08 -10.37
C LYS A 183 18.90 -4.26 -9.98
N GLY A 184 18.79 -5.22 -10.89
CA GLY A 184 18.02 -6.45 -10.69
C GLY A 184 18.53 -7.28 -9.52
N ARG A 185 17.86 -7.20 -8.37
CA ARG A 185 18.27 -7.86 -7.12
C ARG A 185 17.12 -8.51 -6.34
N GLY A 186 16.02 -8.82 -7.02
CA GLY A 186 14.85 -9.43 -6.39
C GLY A 186 14.13 -8.46 -5.44
N MET A 187 13.85 -8.88 -4.21
CA MET A 187 13.08 -8.04 -3.28
C MET A 187 13.77 -6.69 -2.95
N ASP A 188 15.10 -6.62 -2.97
CA ASP A 188 15.85 -5.39 -2.68
C ASP A 188 15.50 -4.25 -3.65
N GLU A 189 15.21 -4.54 -4.92
CA GLU A 189 14.80 -3.50 -5.87
C GLU A 189 13.34 -3.06 -5.69
N VAL A 190 12.50 -3.92 -5.11
CA VAL A 190 11.14 -3.54 -4.70
C VAL A 190 11.23 -2.52 -3.57
N ASP A 191 12.04 -2.79 -2.55
CA ASP A 191 12.23 -1.85 -1.44
C ASP A 191 12.83 -0.52 -1.90
N ALA A 192 13.83 -0.55 -2.79
CA ALA A 192 14.41 0.67 -3.37
C ALA A 192 13.40 1.46 -4.22
N ALA A 193 12.52 0.78 -4.95
CA ALA A 193 11.44 1.45 -5.69
C ALA A 193 10.44 2.13 -4.75
N LEU A 194 10.06 1.46 -3.67
CA LEU A 194 9.16 2.03 -2.65
C LEU A 194 9.80 3.21 -1.90
N ASP A 195 11.09 3.13 -1.57
CA ASP A 195 11.85 4.24 -0.96
C ASP A 195 11.77 5.47 -1.85
N ARG A 196 11.98 5.26 -3.13
CA ARG A 196 11.99 6.33 -4.12
C ARG A 196 10.63 6.98 -4.32
N LEU A 197 9.57 6.17 -4.39
CA LEU A 197 8.20 6.69 -4.49
C LEU A 197 7.84 7.47 -3.22
N ALA A 198 8.11 6.92 -2.04
CA ALA A 198 7.81 7.58 -0.77
C ALA A 198 8.57 8.90 -0.57
N ALA A 199 9.83 8.97 -1.03
CA ALA A 199 10.66 10.17 -0.92
C ALA A 199 10.40 11.21 -2.03
N HIS A 200 9.57 10.90 -3.04
CA HIS A 200 9.39 11.79 -4.18
C HIS A 200 8.65 13.08 -3.78
N PRO A 201 9.08 14.27 -4.24
CA PRO A 201 8.42 15.53 -3.90
C PRO A 201 6.94 15.59 -4.29
N ALA A 202 6.55 14.92 -5.39
CA ALA A 202 5.14 14.80 -5.77
C ALA A 202 4.33 14.03 -4.71
N THR A 203 4.90 12.99 -4.10
CA THR A 203 4.25 12.24 -3.02
C THR A 203 4.04 13.07 -1.77
N ALA A 204 5.06 13.82 -1.35
CA ALA A 204 4.93 14.73 -0.21
C ALA A 204 3.77 15.72 -0.41
N ARG A 205 3.65 16.32 -1.60
CA ARG A 205 2.55 17.24 -1.93
C ARG A 205 1.20 16.54 -2.05
N PHE A 206 1.16 15.40 -2.71
CA PHE A 206 -0.07 14.63 -2.92
C PHE A 206 -0.68 14.20 -1.59
N ILE A 207 0.12 13.58 -0.72
CA ILE A 207 -0.33 13.14 0.60
C ILE A 207 -0.72 14.35 1.46
N SER A 208 0.10 15.40 1.50
CA SER A 208 -0.21 16.61 2.26
C SER A 208 -1.51 17.27 1.83
N ARG A 209 -1.77 17.33 0.51
CA ARG A 209 -3.03 17.85 -0.03
C ARG A 209 -4.21 16.99 0.38
N LYS A 210 -4.12 15.66 0.29
CA LYS A 210 -5.21 14.76 0.72
C LYS A 210 -5.50 14.89 2.21
N LEU A 211 -4.47 15.03 3.04
CA LEU A 211 -4.64 15.25 4.48
C LEU A 211 -5.31 16.60 4.77
N ALA A 212 -4.87 17.67 4.10
CA ALA A 212 -5.48 18.99 4.26
C ALA A 212 -6.95 18.99 3.79
N LEU A 213 -7.26 18.33 2.67
CA LEU A 213 -8.65 18.16 2.21
C LEU A 213 -9.53 17.44 3.25
N TYR A 214 -8.97 16.41 3.87
CA TYR A 214 -9.72 15.59 4.82
C TYR A 214 -9.95 16.27 6.17
N TRP A 215 -8.95 17.00 6.67
CA TRP A 215 -8.98 17.58 8.02
C TRP A 215 -9.36 19.06 8.08
N LEU A 216 -9.19 19.82 6.98
CA LEU A 216 -9.43 21.26 6.96
C LEU A 216 -10.70 21.62 6.19
N ASN A 217 -10.67 21.55 4.85
CA ASN A 217 -11.80 21.87 3.97
C ASN A 217 -11.49 21.46 2.51
N ASP A 218 -12.48 21.60 1.61
CA ASP A 218 -12.39 21.23 0.20
C ASP A 218 -11.41 22.08 -0.65
N THR A 219 -10.95 23.23 -0.13
CA THR A 219 -10.09 24.18 -0.83
C THR A 219 -8.91 24.64 0.04
N PRO A 220 -8.05 23.71 0.51
CA PRO A 220 -6.99 24.05 1.46
C PRO A 220 -5.97 25.01 0.80
N PRO A 221 -5.51 26.05 1.49
CA PRO A 221 -4.56 27.01 0.93
C PRO A 221 -3.28 26.33 0.45
N ALA A 222 -2.84 26.65 -0.78
CA ALA A 222 -1.65 26.05 -1.38
C ALA A 222 -0.39 26.25 -0.53
N ALA A 223 -0.27 27.41 0.13
CA ALA A 223 0.84 27.70 1.03
C ALA A 223 0.90 26.74 2.23
N LEU A 224 -0.24 26.33 2.79
CA LEU A 224 -0.30 25.36 3.88
C LEU A 224 0.10 23.96 3.38
N VAL A 225 -0.41 23.55 2.22
CA VAL A 225 -0.05 22.26 1.60
C VAL A 225 1.47 22.17 1.37
N GLU A 226 2.11 23.23 0.90
CA GLU A 226 3.57 23.25 0.72
C GLU A 226 4.33 23.18 2.05
N ARG A 227 3.87 23.86 3.11
CA ARG A 227 4.46 23.73 4.46
C ARG A 227 4.35 22.29 4.98
N MET A 228 3.20 21.67 4.81
CA MET A 228 2.99 20.26 5.15
C MET A 228 3.91 19.34 4.33
N ALA A 229 4.04 19.57 3.02
CA ALA A 229 4.91 18.78 2.16
C ALA A 229 6.39 18.92 2.53
N GLN A 230 6.84 20.11 2.94
CA GLN A 230 8.17 20.33 3.49
C GLN A 230 8.39 19.58 4.80
N ARG A 231 7.41 19.60 5.72
CA ARG A 231 7.48 18.81 6.96
C ARG A 231 7.51 17.31 6.66
N PHE A 232 6.68 16.84 5.73
CA PHE A 232 6.69 15.45 5.28
C PHE A 232 8.09 15.06 4.78
N ALA A 233 8.68 15.82 3.87
CA ALA A 233 9.99 15.51 3.31
C ALA A 233 11.11 15.54 4.38
N SER A 234 11.17 16.60 5.20
CA SER A 234 12.21 16.76 6.23
C SER A 234 12.11 15.75 7.37
N SER A 235 10.91 15.23 7.65
CA SER A 235 10.67 14.18 8.65
C SER A 235 10.70 12.76 8.08
N GLN A 236 11.06 12.60 6.80
CA GLN A 236 11.07 11.32 6.08
C GLN A 236 9.69 10.63 6.05
N GLY A 237 8.65 11.41 5.79
CA GLY A 237 7.28 10.94 5.63
C GLY A 237 6.56 10.67 6.94
N ASP A 238 6.97 11.29 8.04
CA ASP A 238 6.32 11.13 9.34
C ASP A 238 4.91 11.76 9.33
N ILE A 239 3.88 10.91 9.42
CA ILE A 239 2.50 11.35 9.28
C ILE A 239 2.06 12.18 10.49
N ALA A 240 2.41 11.77 11.71
CA ALA A 240 2.12 12.55 12.91
C ALA A 240 2.71 13.97 12.83
N SER A 241 3.99 14.10 12.48
CA SER A 241 4.65 15.39 12.25
C SER A 241 3.97 16.25 11.18
N THR A 242 3.51 15.63 10.10
CA THR A 242 2.81 16.33 9.02
C THR A 242 1.46 16.86 9.49
N LEU A 243 0.72 16.06 10.26
CA LEU A 243 -0.54 16.47 10.89
C LEU A 243 -0.36 17.55 11.96
N GLU A 244 0.70 17.50 12.76
CA GLU A 244 1.04 18.58 13.70
C GLU A 244 1.21 19.92 12.98
N THR A 245 1.79 19.91 11.77
CA THR A 245 1.93 21.14 10.97
C THR A 245 0.58 21.68 10.52
N LEU A 246 -0.37 20.80 10.21
CA LEU A 246 -1.74 21.18 9.88
C LEU A 246 -2.49 21.73 11.10
N PHE A 247 -2.51 20.98 12.21
CA PHE A 247 -3.31 21.32 13.38
C PHE A 247 -2.83 22.58 14.11
N ASN A 248 -1.54 22.93 13.99
CA ASN A 248 -0.99 24.17 14.53
C ASN A 248 -0.98 25.33 13.52
N ALA A 249 -1.55 25.14 12.32
CA ALA A 249 -1.62 26.19 11.32
C ALA A 249 -2.68 27.24 11.68
N PRO A 250 -2.43 28.54 11.48
CA PRO A 250 -3.44 29.58 11.66
C PRO A 250 -4.73 29.30 10.86
N GLU A 251 -4.59 28.76 9.65
CA GLU A 251 -5.70 28.40 8.78
C GLU A 251 -6.63 27.34 9.40
N PHE A 252 -6.11 26.46 10.26
CA PHE A 252 -6.88 25.43 10.94
C PHE A 252 -7.64 25.97 12.14
N ALA A 253 -7.08 26.95 12.86
CA ALA A 253 -7.74 27.57 14.01
C ALA A 253 -8.96 28.42 13.63
N THR A 254 -9.04 28.86 12.38
CA THR A 254 -10.11 29.71 11.85
C THR A 254 -11.13 28.98 10.98
N ALA A 255 -10.95 27.67 10.78
CA ALA A 255 -11.85 26.81 10.01
C ALA A 255 -13.04 26.33 10.86
#